data_AF-A0A353DGT3-F1
#
_entry.id   AF-A0A353DGT3-F1
#
_cell.length_a   1.000
_cell.length_b   1.000
_cell.length_c   1.000
_cell.angle_alpha   90.00
_cell.angle_beta   90.00
_cell.angle_gamma   90.00
#
_symmetry.space_group_name_H-M   'P 1'
#
loop_
_entity.id
_entity.type
_entity.pdbx_description
1 polymer ?
#
loop_
_entity_poly.entity_id
_entity_poly.type
_entity_poly.pdbx_seq_one_letter_code
_entity_poly.pdbx_strand_id
1 'polypeptide(L)'
;MEKEMQDVYGIAAVAKRTGLATPNIRMWEKRHQAVVPARTDTNRRLYSAEDIERLILMKQLTDRGHAISTVAGLSLPQLSERWDQELVSVDEESDSSSRKSFMTIGPVVAALTEDEEFLNAVAVAGYDTIEDAEADSELVPVDLLVIETESLFPETVTMIRNLVNRTHCSATILLYRFSTSKTATALARAISGLTLLKAPLGDRQLKRECLVKLGLELPRSSLARIDESAPIPERLFSARQLARLARISTTVECECPQHLAGLLQGLAAFEKYSSECEDRNPADAALHSFLHRTTAAVRLSMEEALDYVVQAEGLSVE
;
A
#
# COMPACT_ATOMS: atom_id res chain seq x y z
N MET A 1 17.31 -40.18 15.44
CA MET A 1 17.05 -40.11 13.99
C MET A 1 15.55 -39.99 13.80
N GLU A 2 15.03 -38.80 14.03
CA GLU A 2 13.63 -38.47 13.71
C GLU A 2 13.60 -38.11 12.23
N LYS A 3 12.83 -38.89 11.46
CA LYS A 3 12.62 -38.67 10.03
C LYS A 3 11.66 -37.48 9.94
N GLU A 4 12.14 -36.32 9.52
CA GLU A 4 11.29 -35.17 9.22
C GLU A 4 10.16 -35.62 8.30
N MET A 5 8.94 -35.50 8.80
CA MET A 5 7.73 -35.93 8.11
C MET A 5 7.44 -34.90 7.02
N GLN A 6 8.06 -35.04 5.84
CA GLN A 6 7.79 -34.20 4.69
C GLN A 6 6.31 -34.33 4.30
N ASP A 7 5.54 -33.25 4.49
CA ASP A 7 4.13 -33.21 4.08
C ASP A 7 4.01 -33.48 2.58
N VAL A 8 3.31 -34.56 2.25
CA VAL A 8 3.05 -35.01 0.88
C VAL A 8 1.60 -34.75 0.48
N TYR A 9 1.43 -34.12 -0.68
CA TYR A 9 0.16 -33.60 -1.16
C TYR A 9 -0.33 -34.36 -2.39
N GLY A 10 -1.63 -34.67 -2.42
CA GLY A 10 -2.27 -35.20 -3.63
C GLY A 10 -2.50 -34.12 -4.69
N ILE A 11 -2.63 -34.55 -5.95
CA ILE A 11 -2.76 -33.64 -7.11
C ILE A 11 -3.91 -32.59 -6.99
N ALA A 12 -5.00 -32.93 -6.31
CA ALA A 12 -6.10 -31.99 -6.09
C ALA A 12 -5.73 -30.86 -5.10
N ALA A 13 -4.97 -31.18 -4.05
CA ALA A 13 -4.47 -30.18 -3.10
C ALA A 13 -3.43 -29.28 -3.77
N VAL A 14 -2.56 -29.85 -4.61
CA VAL A 14 -1.58 -29.09 -5.40
C VAL A 14 -2.27 -28.14 -6.37
N ALA A 15 -3.29 -28.60 -7.10
CA ALA A 15 -4.07 -27.75 -7.99
C ALA A 15 -4.71 -26.56 -7.24
N LYS A 16 -5.27 -26.81 -6.04
CA LYS A 16 -5.85 -25.75 -5.20
C LYS A 16 -4.79 -24.75 -4.73
N ARG A 17 -3.62 -25.22 -4.28
CA ARG A 17 -2.54 -24.36 -3.74
C ARG A 17 -1.77 -23.58 -4.80
N THR A 18 -1.57 -24.19 -5.98
CA THR A 18 -0.84 -23.55 -7.08
C THR A 18 -1.74 -22.71 -7.98
N GLY A 19 -3.06 -22.90 -7.92
CA GLY A 19 -4.00 -22.31 -8.86
C GLY A 19 -3.87 -22.86 -10.29
N LEU A 20 -3.07 -23.90 -10.52
CA LEU A 20 -2.93 -24.57 -11.81
C LEU A 20 -4.01 -25.64 -11.96
N ALA A 21 -4.61 -25.72 -13.15
CA ALA A 21 -5.50 -26.82 -13.48
C ALA A 21 -4.73 -28.16 -13.47
N THR A 22 -5.34 -29.20 -12.90
CA THR A 22 -4.79 -30.57 -12.86
C THR A 22 -4.18 -31.06 -14.20
N PRO A 23 -4.80 -30.81 -15.37
CA PRO A 23 -4.20 -31.17 -16.66
C PRO A 23 -2.89 -30.45 -16.97
N ASN A 24 -2.75 -29.18 -16.56
CA ASN A 24 -1.53 -28.39 -16.77
C ASN A 24 -0.38 -28.93 -15.93
N ILE A 25 -0.63 -29.25 -14.65
CA ILE A 25 0.37 -29.88 -13.77
C ILE A 25 0.87 -31.19 -14.38
N ARG A 26 -0.03 -32.04 -14.88
CA ARG A 26 0.34 -33.30 -15.54
C ARG A 26 1.11 -33.08 -16.85
N MET A 27 0.76 -32.04 -17.60
CA MET A 27 1.47 -31.68 -18.83
C MET A 27 2.88 -31.22 -18.51
N TRP A 28 3.04 -30.38 -17.48
CA TRP A 28 4.33 -29.84 -17.05
C TRP A 28 5.24 -30.94 -16.49
N GLU A 29 4.70 -31.87 -15.71
CA GLU A 29 5.38 -33.11 -15.28
C GLU A 29 5.85 -33.92 -16.50
N LYS A 30 4.92 -34.28 -17.40
CA LYS A 30 5.21 -35.22 -18.50
C LYS A 30 6.14 -34.63 -19.57
N ARG A 31 5.94 -33.37 -19.95
CA ARG A 31 6.60 -32.75 -21.11
C ARG A 31 7.88 -32.03 -20.73
N HIS A 32 7.92 -31.43 -19.54
CA HIS A 32 9.01 -30.55 -19.13
C HIS A 32 9.74 -31.03 -17.87
N GLN A 33 9.33 -32.17 -17.29
CA GLN A 33 9.89 -32.69 -16.04
C GLN A 33 9.92 -31.61 -14.95
N ALA A 34 8.91 -30.74 -14.96
CA ALA A 34 8.84 -29.57 -14.08
C ALA A 34 8.90 -29.97 -12.60
N VAL A 35 8.35 -31.13 -12.26
CA VAL A 35 8.38 -31.74 -10.93
C VAL A 35 8.42 -33.25 -11.09
N VAL A 36 8.98 -33.96 -10.11
CA VAL A 36 9.06 -35.43 -10.11
C VAL A 36 8.32 -35.96 -8.88
N PRO A 37 6.98 -36.11 -8.96
CA PRO A 37 6.20 -36.53 -7.82
C PRO A 37 6.50 -37.98 -7.43
N ALA A 38 6.57 -38.24 -6.13
CA ALA A 38 6.59 -39.58 -5.57
C ALA A 38 5.28 -40.32 -5.91
N ARG A 39 5.31 -41.65 -5.88
CA ARG A 39 4.12 -42.47 -6.14
C ARG A 39 3.82 -43.39 -4.97
N THR A 40 2.54 -43.53 -4.64
CA THR A 40 2.06 -44.55 -3.71
C THR A 40 2.11 -45.94 -4.34
N ASP A 41 1.99 -46.99 -3.51
CA ASP A 41 1.83 -48.38 -3.98
C ASP A 41 0.61 -48.57 -4.90
N THR A 42 -0.40 -47.72 -4.72
CA THR A 42 -1.60 -47.61 -5.57
C THR A 42 -1.41 -46.71 -6.80
N ASN A 43 -0.16 -46.33 -7.13
CA ASN A 43 0.24 -45.53 -8.28
C ASN A 43 -0.34 -44.09 -8.30
N ARG A 44 -0.67 -43.51 -7.14
CA ARG A 44 -1.13 -42.11 -7.01
C ARG A 44 0.06 -41.18 -6.82
N ARG A 45 0.00 -39.99 -7.44
CA ARG A 45 1.05 -38.95 -7.32
C ARG A 45 0.98 -38.22 -5.98
N LEU A 46 2.14 -38.05 -5.37
CA LEU A 46 2.38 -37.28 -4.16
C LEU A 46 3.46 -36.23 -4.45
N TYR A 47 3.15 -34.99 -4.12
CA TYR A 47 4.02 -33.84 -4.31
C TYR A 47 4.50 -33.34 -2.96
N SER A 48 5.74 -32.91 -2.89
CA SER A 48 6.30 -32.25 -1.70
C SER A 48 5.86 -30.79 -1.61
N ALA A 49 6.17 -30.13 -0.48
CA ALA A 49 6.04 -28.68 -0.37
C ALA A 49 6.93 -27.94 -1.40
N GLU A 50 8.14 -28.44 -1.63
CA GLU A 50 9.08 -27.89 -2.61
C GLU A 50 8.53 -27.96 -4.04
N ASP A 51 7.86 -29.07 -4.41
CA ASP A 51 7.19 -29.19 -5.70
C ASP A 51 6.07 -28.15 -5.87
N ILE A 52 5.35 -27.83 -4.80
CA ILE A 52 4.27 -26.83 -4.82
C ILE A 52 4.85 -25.44 -5.03
N GLU A 53 5.88 -25.07 -4.27
CA GLU A 53 6.55 -23.77 -4.36
C GLU A 53 7.11 -23.55 -5.76
N ARG A 54 7.78 -24.58 -6.30
CA ARG A 54 8.29 -24.60 -7.67
C ARG A 54 7.19 -24.36 -8.70
N LEU A 55 6.06 -25.05 -8.58
CA LEU A 55 4.92 -24.89 -9.49
C LEU A 55 4.28 -23.49 -9.39
N ILE A 56 4.27 -22.86 -8.20
CA ILE A 56 3.79 -21.49 -8.01
C ILE A 56 4.68 -20.51 -8.77
N LEU A 57 6.01 -20.56 -8.56
CA LEU A 57 6.95 -19.66 -9.24
C LEU A 57 6.91 -19.85 -10.76
N MET A 58 6.86 -21.09 -11.22
CA MET A 58 6.73 -21.38 -12.66
C MET A 58 5.42 -20.83 -13.24
N LYS A 59 4.29 -20.95 -12.52
CA LYS A 59 3.02 -20.35 -12.93
C LYS A 59 3.15 -18.83 -13.05
N GLN A 60 3.69 -18.18 -12.02
CA GLN A 60 3.85 -16.73 -11.98
C GLN A 60 4.70 -16.20 -13.14
N LEU A 61 5.80 -16.88 -13.46
CA LEU A 61 6.66 -16.54 -14.60
C LEU A 61 5.96 -16.82 -15.94
N THR A 62 5.21 -17.91 -16.08
CA THR A 62 4.46 -18.19 -17.32
C THR A 62 3.30 -17.23 -17.54
N ASP A 63 2.62 -16.79 -16.48
CA ASP A 63 1.54 -15.79 -16.54
C ASP A 63 2.07 -14.43 -17.02
N ARG A 64 3.36 -14.14 -16.78
CA ARG A 64 4.08 -12.97 -17.29
C ARG A 64 4.67 -13.17 -18.70
N GLY A 65 4.37 -14.29 -19.35
CA GLY A 65 4.73 -14.52 -20.76
C GLY A 65 6.04 -15.27 -20.97
N HIS A 66 6.74 -15.71 -19.91
CA HIS A 66 7.86 -16.63 -20.10
C HIS A 66 7.37 -17.99 -20.61
N ALA A 67 8.03 -18.53 -21.62
CA ALA A 67 7.70 -19.85 -22.13
C ALA A 67 7.98 -20.92 -21.06
N ILE A 68 7.04 -21.84 -20.85
CA ILE A 68 7.20 -22.95 -19.89
C ILE A 68 8.51 -23.73 -20.08
N SER A 69 8.99 -23.84 -21.33
CA SER A 69 10.23 -24.53 -21.67
C SER A 69 11.49 -23.84 -21.13
N THR A 70 11.47 -22.53 -20.87
CA THR A 70 12.63 -21.80 -20.34
C THR A 70 12.67 -21.81 -18.81
N VAL A 71 11.51 -21.90 -18.16
CA VAL A 71 11.41 -21.89 -16.70
C VAL A 71 11.44 -23.29 -16.09
N ALA A 72 10.92 -24.31 -16.78
CA ALA A 72 10.80 -25.65 -16.21
C ALA A 72 12.15 -26.34 -15.91
N GLY A 73 13.24 -25.92 -16.58
CA GLY A 73 14.59 -26.45 -16.36
C GLY A 73 15.39 -25.75 -15.26
N LEU A 74 14.90 -24.63 -14.72
CA LEU A 74 15.60 -23.86 -13.68
C LEU A 74 15.42 -24.53 -12.33
N SER A 75 16.40 -24.53 -11.44
CA SER A 75 16.22 -24.97 -10.04
C SER A 75 15.31 -24.01 -9.25
N LEU A 76 14.81 -24.43 -8.07
CA LEU A 76 13.95 -23.56 -7.25
C LEU A 76 14.62 -22.21 -6.89
N PRO A 77 15.91 -22.16 -6.47
CA PRO A 77 16.60 -20.89 -6.25
C PRO A 77 16.69 -20.02 -7.51
N GLN A 78 16.92 -20.62 -8.68
CA GLN A 78 16.97 -19.89 -9.96
C GLN A 78 15.61 -19.37 -10.41
N LEU A 79 14.52 -20.07 -10.08
CA LEU A 79 13.16 -19.58 -10.29
C LEU A 79 12.85 -18.39 -9.39
N SER A 80 13.28 -18.45 -8.12
CA SER A 80 13.14 -17.33 -7.19
C SER A 80 13.95 -16.13 -7.66
N GLU A 81 15.23 -16.31 -7.98
CA GLU A 81 16.10 -15.23 -8.47
C GLU A 81 15.54 -14.58 -9.73
N ARG A 82 15.04 -15.38 -10.68
CA ARG A 82 14.43 -14.88 -11.90
C ARG A 82 13.11 -14.15 -11.65
N TRP A 83 12.34 -14.60 -10.67
CA TRP A 83 11.14 -13.92 -10.22
C TRP A 83 11.45 -12.59 -9.52
N ASP A 84 12.50 -12.56 -8.68
CA ASP A 84 12.97 -11.36 -8.01
C ASP A 84 13.53 -10.35 -9.01
N GLN A 85 14.27 -10.80 -10.03
CA GLN A 85 14.72 -9.98 -11.15
C GLN A 85 13.55 -9.43 -11.98
N GLU A 86 12.48 -10.21 -12.17
CA GLU A 86 11.27 -9.75 -12.88
C GLU A 86 10.47 -8.73 -12.05
N LEU A 87 10.50 -8.84 -10.73
CA LEU A 87 9.93 -7.81 -9.85
C LEU A 87 10.73 -6.51 -9.94
N VAL A 88 12.05 -6.59 -10.03
CA VAL A 88 12.94 -5.43 -10.22
C VAL A 88 12.78 -4.84 -11.63
N SER A 89 12.69 -5.68 -12.67
CA SER A 89 12.55 -5.20 -14.06
C SER A 89 11.17 -4.64 -14.36
N VAL A 90 10.09 -5.10 -13.70
CA VAL A 90 8.77 -4.46 -13.82
C VAL A 90 8.75 -3.09 -13.13
N ASP A 91 9.53 -2.90 -12.06
CA ASP A 91 9.76 -1.59 -11.43
C ASP A 91 10.64 -0.68 -12.32
N GLU A 92 11.61 -1.22 -13.07
CA GLU A 92 12.49 -0.46 -13.99
C GLU A 92 11.88 -0.20 -15.40
N GLU A 93 11.12 -1.14 -15.98
CA GLU A 93 10.53 -1.00 -17.33
C GLU A 93 9.26 -0.12 -17.32
N SER A 94 8.55 -0.07 -16.19
CA SER A 94 7.46 0.89 -15.97
C SER A 94 7.94 2.33 -15.78
N ASP A 95 9.25 2.53 -15.60
CA ASP A 95 9.88 3.82 -15.29
C ASP A 95 10.36 4.59 -16.54
N SER A 96 10.25 4.01 -17.74
CA SER A 96 10.84 4.61 -18.95
C SER A 96 9.87 5.33 -19.90
N SER A 97 8.54 5.15 -19.83
CA SER A 97 7.63 5.74 -20.84
C SER A 97 6.80 6.95 -20.41
N SER A 98 6.74 7.32 -19.12
CA SER A 98 6.25 8.64 -18.70
C SER A 98 6.47 8.88 -17.20
N ARG A 99 7.70 9.16 -16.76
CA ARG A 99 7.90 9.73 -15.42
C ARG A 99 7.07 11.00 -15.32
N LYS A 100 6.21 11.07 -14.30
CA LYS A 100 5.40 12.26 -14.06
C LYS A 100 6.30 13.38 -13.59
N SER A 101 6.01 14.61 -13.98
CA SER A 101 6.77 15.79 -13.61
C SER A 101 5.99 16.61 -12.61
N PHE A 102 6.65 17.14 -11.58
CA PHE A 102 6.00 18.04 -10.64
C PHE A 102 6.86 19.24 -10.29
N MET A 103 6.20 20.32 -9.88
CA MET A 103 6.83 21.57 -9.44
C MET A 103 6.28 21.96 -8.07
N THR A 104 7.16 22.48 -7.21
CA THR A 104 6.80 22.92 -5.85
C THR A 104 6.99 24.43 -5.71
N ILE A 105 6.10 25.08 -4.97
CA ILE A 105 6.18 26.50 -4.62
C ILE A 105 5.88 26.63 -3.13
N GLY A 106 6.89 26.98 -2.34
CA GLY A 106 6.79 27.19 -0.89
C GLY A 106 7.66 26.26 -0.06
N PRO A 107 8.10 26.71 1.13
CA PRO A 107 9.13 26.03 1.92
C PRO A 107 8.71 24.67 2.51
N VAL A 108 7.43 24.47 2.87
CA VAL A 108 6.94 23.19 3.41
C VAL A 108 6.84 22.14 2.31
N VAL A 109 6.45 22.56 1.10
CA VAL A 109 6.35 21.64 -0.04
C VAL A 109 7.68 21.40 -0.72
N ALA A 110 8.69 22.24 -0.49
CA ALA A 110 10.06 22.02 -0.96
C ALA A 110 10.66 20.73 -0.42
N ALA A 111 10.32 20.31 0.81
CA ALA A 111 10.75 19.02 1.35
C ALA A 111 10.28 17.80 0.51
N LEU A 112 9.27 17.97 -0.35
CA LEU A 112 8.84 16.90 -1.27
C LEU A 112 9.81 16.67 -2.43
N THR A 113 10.68 17.64 -2.75
CA THR A 113 11.67 17.48 -3.83
C THR A 113 12.92 16.74 -3.37
N GLU A 114 13.13 16.62 -2.06
CA GLU A 114 14.28 15.91 -1.46
C GLU A 114 14.12 14.38 -1.48
N ASP A 115 12.92 13.88 -1.75
CA ASP A 115 12.57 12.45 -1.72
C ASP A 115 12.35 11.94 -3.15
N GLU A 116 13.45 11.73 -3.90
CA GLU A 116 13.42 11.33 -5.32
C GLU A 116 12.78 9.95 -5.56
N GLU A 117 12.76 9.07 -4.55
CA GLU A 117 12.14 7.74 -4.62
C GLU A 117 10.61 7.78 -4.43
N PHE A 118 10.04 8.93 -4.06
CA PHE A 118 8.69 8.99 -3.50
C PHE A 118 7.54 8.80 -4.53
N LEU A 119 7.77 9.03 -5.83
CA LEU A 119 6.67 9.12 -6.81
C LEU A 119 6.90 8.46 -8.18
N ASN A 120 8.05 7.86 -8.51
CA ASN A 120 8.44 7.71 -9.94
C ASN A 120 8.17 9.02 -10.73
N ALA A 121 8.31 10.16 -10.03
CA ALA A 121 8.03 11.48 -10.55
C ALA A 121 9.22 12.38 -10.26
N VAL A 122 9.55 13.22 -11.23
CA VAL A 122 10.72 14.09 -11.19
C VAL A 122 10.29 15.49 -10.78
N ALA A 123 10.90 16.01 -9.71
CA ALA A 123 10.80 17.42 -9.36
C ALA A 123 11.55 18.24 -10.43
N VAL A 124 10.84 19.08 -11.16
CA VAL A 124 11.42 19.86 -12.28
C VAL A 124 11.94 21.22 -11.80
N ALA A 125 11.27 21.81 -10.82
CA ALA A 125 11.65 23.09 -10.22
C ALA A 125 11.03 23.25 -8.82
N GLY A 126 11.66 24.09 -8.00
CA GLY A 126 11.17 24.52 -6.69
C GLY A 126 11.36 26.03 -6.54
N TYR A 127 10.34 26.72 -6.07
CA TYR A 127 10.38 28.16 -5.75
C TYR A 127 9.99 28.40 -4.30
N ASP A 128 10.54 29.43 -3.67
CA ASP A 128 10.18 29.79 -2.30
C ASP A 128 8.83 30.51 -2.21
N THR A 129 8.45 31.27 -3.25
CA THR A 129 7.21 32.04 -3.29
C THR A 129 6.50 31.99 -4.65
N ILE A 130 5.21 32.34 -4.67
CA ILE A 130 4.40 32.41 -5.89
C ILE A 130 4.93 33.51 -6.81
N GLU A 131 5.42 34.60 -6.23
CA GLU A 131 6.00 35.74 -6.91
C GLU A 131 7.28 35.37 -7.65
N ASP A 132 8.16 34.58 -7.03
CA ASP A 132 9.39 34.08 -7.66
C ASP A 132 9.06 33.18 -8.86
N ALA A 133 8.06 32.31 -8.72
CA ALA A 133 7.59 31.46 -9.80
C ALA A 133 6.92 32.25 -10.94
N GLU A 134 6.21 33.35 -10.64
CA GLU A 134 5.62 34.20 -11.69
C GLU A 134 6.69 34.98 -12.46
N ALA A 135 7.76 35.42 -11.78
CA ALA A 135 8.86 36.18 -12.37
C ALA A 135 9.72 35.35 -13.34
N ASP A 136 9.78 34.03 -13.16
CA ASP A 136 10.47 33.15 -14.09
C ASP A 136 9.70 33.07 -15.42
N SER A 137 10.37 33.39 -16.53
CA SER A 137 9.79 33.40 -17.88
C SER A 137 9.86 32.03 -18.57
N GLU A 138 10.72 31.12 -18.09
CA GLU A 138 11.05 29.82 -18.69
C GLU A 138 10.42 28.65 -17.92
N LEU A 139 9.20 28.84 -17.40
CA LEU A 139 8.47 27.76 -16.73
C LEU A 139 8.28 26.55 -17.65
N VAL A 140 8.73 25.40 -17.18
CA VAL A 140 8.62 24.11 -17.87
C VAL A 140 7.21 23.53 -17.64
N PRO A 141 6.60 22.88 -18.65
CA PRO A 141 5.34 22.17 -18.43
C PRO A 141 5.52 21.01 -17.43
N VAL A 142 4.59 20.88 -16.49
CA VAL A 142 4.61 19.83 -15.45
C VAL A 142 3.27 19.13 -15.32
N ASP A 143 3.23 17.87 -14.90
CA ASP A 143 1.97 17.14 -14.68
C ASP A 143 1.23 17.63 -13.42
N LEU A 144 1.96 17.97 -12.35
CA LEU A 144 1.43 18.42 -11.06
C LEU A 144 2.12 19.69 -10.57
N LEU A 145 1.31 20.67 -10.14
CA LEU A 145 1.78 21.87 -9.45
C LEU A 145 1.35 21.84 -7.98
N VAL A 146 2.30 21.89 -7.05
CA VAL A 146 2.06 21.92 -5.60
C VAL A 146 2.47 23.28 -5.05
N ILE A 147 1.50 24.04 -4.55
CA ILE A 147 1.69 25.40 -4.06
C ILE A 147 1.36 25.46 -2.58
N GLU A 148 2.19 26.13 -1.80
CA GLU A 148 1.93 26.48 -0.43
C GLU A 148 1.84 28.01 -0.28
N THR A 149 0.85 28.47 0.48
CA THR A 149 0.75 29.86 0.89
C THR A 149 0.18 29.99 2.29
N GLU A 150 0.62 30.97 3.07
CA GLU A 150 0.05 31.18 4.40
C GLU A 150 -1.39 31.71 4.33
N SER A 151 -1.68 32.60 3.39
CA SER A 151 -2.98 33.27 3.28
C SER A 151 -3.44 33.41 1.84
N LEU A 152 -4.68 33.00 1.56
CA LEU A 152 -5.30 33.18 0.25
C LEU A 152 -6.02 34.52 0.15
N PHE A 153 -5.43 35.42 -0.63
CA PHE A 153 -6.04 36.70 -0.99
C PHE A 153 -6.62 36.67 -2.41
N PRO A 154 -7.55 37.59 -2.76
CA PRO A 154 -8.10 37.69 -4.11
C PRO A 154 -7.05 37.88 -5.21
N GLU A 155 -5.95 38.55 -4.91
CA GLU A 155 -4.84 38.82 -5.85
C GLU A 155 -4.10 37.52 -6.21
N THR A 156 -3.88 36.66 -5.20
CA THR A 156 -3.23 35.35 -5.35
C THR A 156 -4.00 34.43 -6.31
N VAL A 157 -5.33 34.57 -6.39
CA VAL A 157 -6.15 33.79 -7.34
C VAL A 157 -5.72 34.02 -8.78
N THR A 158 -5.39 35.27 -9.13
CA THR A 158 -4.99 35.63 -10.48
C THR A 158 -3.62 35.06 -10.81
N MET A 159 -2.68 35.15 -9.86
CA MET A 159 -1.32 34.62 -9.99
C MET A 159 -1.33 33.10 -10.15
N ILE A 160 -2.04 32.37 -9.28
CA ILE A 160 -2.12 30.91 -9.36
C ILE A 160 -2.73 30.46 -10.69
N ARG A 161 -3.78 31.16 -11.17
CA ARG A 161 -4.38 30.84 -12.46
C ARG A 161 -3.41 31.06 -13.62
N ASN A 162 -2.62 32.13 -13.58
CA ASN A 162 -1.58 32.38 -14.60
C ASN A 162 -0.53 31.27 -14.58
N LEU A 163 -0.05 30.88 -13.40
CA LEU A 163 0.90 29.78 -13.23
C LEU A 163 0.35 28.48 -13.81
N VAL A 164 -0.87 28.07 -13.43
CA VAL A 164 -1.52 26.85 -13.96
C VAL A 164 -1.64 26.88 -15.47
N ASN A 165 -1.97 28.02 -16.06
CA ASN A 165 -2.07 28.16 -17.51
C ASN A 165 -0.70 28.06 -18.21
N ARG A 166 0.37 28.58 -17.59
CA ARG A 166 1.72 28.59 -18.15
C ARG A 166 2.41 27.23 -18.01
N THR A 167 2.16 26.51 -16.92
CA THR A 167 2.73 25.19 -16.66
C THR A 167 1.97 24.06 -17.33
N HIS A 168 0.80 24.34 -17.92
CA HIS A 168 -0.08 23.35 -18.56
C HIS A 168 -0.38 22.13 -17.69
N CYS A 169 -0.42 22.32 -16.36
CA CYS A 169 -0.51 21.19 -15.45
C CYS A 169 -1.87 20.52 -15.48
N SER A 170 -1.87 19.19 -15.44
CA SER A 170 -3.08 18.36 -15.41
C SER A 170 -3.76 18.39 -14.04
N ALA A 171 -2.99 18.65 -12.98
CA ALA A 171 -3.46 18.75 -11.61
C ALA A 171 -2.75 19.86 -10.84
N THR A 172 -3.45 20.45 -9.88
CA THR A 172 -2.89 21.47 -8.97
C THR A 172 -3.32 21.17 -7.54
N ILE A 173 -2.38 21.22 -6.61
CA ILE A 173 -2.63 21.15 -5.17
C ILE A 173 -2.21 22.48 -4.57
N LEU A 174 -3.09 23.08 -3.76
CA LEU A 174 -2.80 24.31 -3.04
C LEU A 174 -3.04 24.12 -1.56
N LEU A 175 -1.97 24.27 -0.78
CA LEU A 175 -1.98 24.29 0.66
C LEU A 175 -2.13 25.72 1.16
N TYR A 176 -3.08 25.95 2.07
CA TYR A 176 -3.27 27.25 2.70
C TYR A 176 -3.56 27.16 4.20
N ARG A 177 -3.13 28.16 4.99
CA ARG A 177 -3.51 28.24 6.43
C ARG A 177 -4.77 29.07 6.64
N PHE A 178 -4.82 30.24 6.02
CA PHE A 178 -5.91 31.21 6.20
C PHE A 178 -6.57 31.55 4.85
N SER A 179 -7.89 31.56 4.81
CA SER A 179 -8.65 31.97 3.63
C SER A 179 -10.06 32.38 4.04
N THR A 180 -10.70 33.22 3.23
CA THR A 180 -12.15 33.44 3.35
C THR A 180 -12.90 32.38 2.56
N SER A 181 -14.10 32.03 3.01
CA SER A 181 -14.98 31.07 2.31
C SER A 181 -15.27 31.51 0.87
N LYS A 182 -15.30 32.82 0.60
CA LYS A 182 -15.50 33.38 -0.74
C LYS A 182 -14.27 33.15 -1.63
N THR A 183 -13.07 33.44 -1.13
CA THR A 183 -11.82 33.29 -1.88
C THR A 183 -11.53 31.82 -2.20
N ALA A 184 -11.65 30.93 -1.21
CA ALA A 184 -11.46 29.49 -1.42
C ALA A 184 -12.46 28.91 -2.44
N THR A 185 -13.74 29.28 -2.33
CA THR A 185 -14.77 28.83 -3.29
C THR A 185 -14.53 29.39 -4.69
N ALA A 186 -14.12 30.65 -4.80
CA ALA A 186 -13.80 31.26 -6.08
C ALA A 186 -12.62 30.56 -6.77
N LEU A 187 -11.58 30.23 -6.01
CA LEU A 187 -10.40 29.55 -6.51
C LEU A 187 -10.72 28.13 -7.01
N ALA A 188 -11.45 27.34 -6.21
CA ALA A 188 -11.88 25.99 -6.57
C ALA A 188 -12.77 25.95 -7.83
N ARG A 189 -13.50 27.03 -8.12
CA ARG A 189 -14.31 27.17 -9.35
C ARG A 189 -13.51 27.67 -10.54
N ALA A 190 -12.52 28.53 -10.30
CA ALA A 190 -11.74 29.16 -11.36
C ALA A 190 -10.74 28.20 -12.02
N ILE A 191 -10.31 27.16 -11.30
CA ILE A 191 -9.27 26.23 -11.75
C ILE A 191 -9.81 24.80 -11.69
N SER A 192 -10.00 24.20 -12.86
CA SER A 192 -10.42 22.79 -12.98
C SER A 192 -9.29 21.85 -12.53
N GLY A 193 -9.59 20.88 -11.66
CA GLY A 193 -8.61 19.91 -11.16
C GLY A 193 -7.85 20.34 -9.91
N LEU A 194 -8.01 21.60 -9.49
CA LEU A 194 -7.43 22.15 -8.26
C LEU A 194 -7.94 21.44 -7.01
N THR A 195 -7.05 21.13 -6.08
CA THR A 195 -7.37 20.62 -4.74
C THR A 195 -6.86 21.57 -3.69
N LEU A 196 -7.78 22.02 -2.86
CA LEU A 196 -7.53 22.91 -1.74
C LEU A 196 -7.31 22.09 -0.48
N LEU A 197 -6.13 22.18 0.11
CA LEU A 197 -5.80 21.53 1.37
C LEU A 197 -5.51 22.59 2.43
N LYS A 198 -6.04 22.40 3.63
CA LYS A 198 -5.82 23.32 4.75
C LYS A 198 -4.63 22.82 5.58
N ALA A 199 -3.63 23.66 5.76
CA ALA A 199 -2.47 23.39 6.60
C ALA A 199 -2.80 23.54 8.11
N PRO A 200 -2.05 22.88 9.02
CA PRO A 200 -0.91 21.99 8.75
C PRO A 200 -1.34 20.62 8.24
N LEU A 201 -0.55 20.04 7.33
CA LEU A 201 -0.68 18.67 6.86
C LEU A 201 0.59 17.91 7.22
N GLY A 202 0.45 16.66 7.66
CA GLY A 202 1.61 15.77 7.80
C GLY A 202 2.08 15.28 6.43
N ASP A 203 3.37 15.02 6.30
CA ASP A 203 4.03 14.64 5.04
C ASP A 203 3.29 13.50 4.35
N ARG A 204 2.95 12.44 5.08
CA ARG A 204 2.22 11.27 4.56
C ARG A 204 0.90 11.62 3.89
N GLN A 205 0.18 12.61 4.41
CA GLN A 205 -1.10 13.04 3.85
C GLN A 205 -0.89 13.83 2.56
N LEU A 206 0.03 14.79 2.55
CA LEU A 206 0.38 15.56 1.37
C LEU A 206 0.88 14.67 0.23
N LYS A 207 1.77 13.74 0.58
CA LYS A 207 2.29 12.65 -0.24
C LYS A 207 1.20 11.82 -0.92
N ARG A 208 0.20 11.39 -0.15
CA ARG A 208 -0.97 10.65 -0.66
C ARG A 208 -1.80 11.48 -1.66
N GLU A 209 -2.06 12.74 -1.36
CA GLU A 209 -2.84 13.60 -2.26
C GLU A 209 -2.10 13.85 -3.60
N CYS A 210 -0.78 13.97 -3.57
CA CYS A 210 0.04 14.07 -4.78
C CYS A 210 -0.07 12.82 -5.67
N LEU A 211 0.05 11.62 -5.07
CA LEU A 211 -0.11 10.34 -5.77
C LEU A 211 -1.48 10.21 -6.46
N VAL A 212 -2.55 10.48 -5.71
CA VAL A 212 -3.93 10.42 -6.22
C VAL A 212 -4.12 11.38 -7.40
N LYS A 213 -3.52 12.58 -7.32
CA LYS A 213 -3.65 13.60 -8.37
C LYS A 213 -2.87 13.31 -9.63
N LEU A 214 -1.70 12.68 -9.49
CA LEU A 214 -0.90 12.25 -10.63
C LEU A 214 -1.45 11.00 -11.31
N GLY A 215 -2.49 10.37 -10.73
CA GLY A 215 -3.04 9.11 -11.22
C GLY A 215 -2.01 7.97 -11.16
N LEU A 216 -0.96 8.15 -10.35
CA LEU A 216 0.03 7.13 -10.08
C LEU A 216 -0.62 6.10 -9.17
N GLU A 217 -0.50 4.82 -9.53
CA GLU A 217 -0.86 3.77 -8.58
C GLU A 217 -0.02 4.00 -7.33
N LEU A 218 -0.66 4.09 -6.16
CA LEU A 218 0.05 3.94 -4.89
C LEU A 218 0.93 2.70 -5.06
N PRO A 219 2.24 2.77 -4.75
CA PRO A 219 3.08 1.59 -4.76
C PRO A 219 2.31 0.50 -4.03
N ARG A 220 1.94 -0.56 -4.76
CA ARG A 220 1.15 -1.68 -4.21
C ARG A 220 1.85 -2.31 -3.00
N SER A 221 3.09 -1.93 -2.74
CA SER A 221 3.93 -2.20 -1.59
C SER A 221 3.60 -1.42 -0.31
N SER A 222 2.72 -0.41 -0.31
CA SER A 222 2.41 0.39 0.90
C SER A 222 1.24 -0.13 1.73
N LEU A 223 0.37 -0.94 1.14
CA LEU A 223 -0.36 -1.92 1.93
C LEU A 223 0.66 -3.02 2.17
N ALA A 224 1.22 -3.09 3.38
CA ALA A 224 2.09 -4.18 3.81
C ALA A 224 1.57 -5.47 3.16
N ARG A 225 2.41 -6.15 2.37
CA ARG A 225 2.07 -7.48 1.84
C ARG A 225 1.57 -8.26 3.05
N ILE A 226 0.26 -8.50 3.12
CA ILE A 226 -0.29 -9.33 4.18
C ILE A 226 0.19 -10.70 3.78
N ASP A 227 1.27 -11.12 4.42
CA ASP A 227 1.82 -12.43 4.23
C ASP A 227 0.73 -13.43 4.65
N GLU A 228 0.17 -14.13 3.67
CA GLU A 228 -0.82 -15.19 3.87
C GLU A 228 -0.24 -16.36 4.69
N SER A 229 1.06 -16.33 5.02
CA SER A 229 1.71 -17.27 5.94
C SER A 229 2.05 -16.68 7.31
N ALA A 230 2.01 -15.35 7.49
CA ALA A 230 2.35 -14.73 8.77
C ALA A 230 1.30 -15.06 9.86
N PRO A 231 1.75 -15.33 11.10
CA PRO A 231 0.86 -15.62 12.21
C PRO A 231 -0.01 -14.41 12.55
N ILE A 232 -1.26 -14.67 12.96
CA ILE A 232 -2.16 -13.63 13.45
C ILE A 232 -1.51 -13.00 14.69
N PRO A 233 -1.27 -11.67 14.71
CA PRO A 233 -0.57 -11.02 15.81
C PRO A 233 -1.36 -11.17 17.13
N GLU A 234 -0.62 -11.31 18.22
CA GLU A 234 -1.21 -11.36 19.57
C GLU A 234 -1.78 -9.99 19.99
N ARG A 235 -2.72 -10.02 20.93
CA ARG A 235 -3.38 -8.82 21.45
C ARG A 235 -2.51 -8.19 22.53
N LEU A 236 -2.23 -6.90 22.41
CA LEU A 236 -1.54 -6.14 23.46
C LEU A 236 -2.51 -5.74 24.57
N PHE A 237 -3.77 -5.44 24.24
CA PHE A 237 -4.79 -5.03 25.21
C PHE A 237 -5.96 -6.02 25.28
N SER A 238 -6.30 -6.42 26.50
CA SER A 238 -7.53 -7.17 26.76
C SER A 238 -8.77 -6.29 26.64
N ALA A 239 -9.93 -6.90 26.40
CA ALA A 239 -11.21 -6.19 26.36
C ALA A 239 -11.50 -5.42 27.67
N ARG A 240 -11.02 -5.91 28.81
CA ARG A 240 -11.15 -5.22 30.11
C ARG A 240 -10.28 -3.97 30.17
N GLN A 241 -9.05 -4.05 29.67
CA GLN A 241 -8.12 -2.91 29.62
C GLN A 241 -8.65 -1.82 28.68
N LEU A 242 -9.11 -2.17 27.48
CA LEU A 242 -9.73 -1.22 26.55
C LEU A 242 -10.98 -0.57 27.16
N ALA A 243 -11.84 -1.34 27.82
CA ALA A 243 -13.03 -0.80 28.48
C ALA A 243 -12.71 0.16 29.63
N ARG A 244 -11.55 -0.03 30.29
CA ARG A 244 -11.06 0.88 31.33
C ARG A 244 -10.50 2.16 30.70
N LEU A 245 -9.63 2.05 29.71
CA LEU A 245 -9.04 3.18 28.99
C LEU A 245 -10.12 4.05 28.32
N ALA A 246 -11.19 3.45 27.81
CA ALA A 246 -12.36 4.14 27.27
C ALA A 246 -13.13 5.00 28.30
N ARG A 247 -12.87 4.83 29.59
CA ARG A 247 -13.53 5.55 30.69
C ARG A 247 -12.60 6.51 31.43
N ILE A 248 -11.33 6.56 31.06
CA ILE A 248 -10.37 7.47 31.67
C ILE A 248 -10.58 8.85 31.05
N SER A 249 -10.91 9.82 31.89
CA SER A 249 -10.78 11.22 31.55
C SER A 249 -9.33 11.64 31.77
N THR A 250 -8.70 12.10 30.71
CA THR A 250 -7.31 12.56 30.71
C THR A 250 -7.23 13.98 31.26
N THR A 251 -6.04 14.38 31.71
CA THR A 251 -5.76 15.74 32.18
C THR A 251 -5.54 16.75 31.05
N VAL A 252 -5.47 16.27 29.81
CA VAL A 252 -5.31 17.06 28.58
C VAL A 252 -6.66 17.13 27.88
N GLU A 253 -7.03 18.26 27.27
CA GLU A 253 -8.30 18.46 26.55
C GLU A 253 -8.56 17.48 25.37
N CYS A 254 -7.71 16.48 25.14
CA CYS A 254 -7.94 15.45 24.13
C CYS A 254 -8.55 14.18 24.75
N GLU A 255 -9.72 13.77 24.24
CA GLU A 255 -10.37 12.46 24.46
C GLU A 255 -9.66 11.33 23.67
N CYS A 256 -8.35 11.47 23.42
CA CYS A 256 -7.53 10.61 22.57
C CYS A 256 -7.58 9.12 23.01
N PRO A 257 -7.40 8.76 24.31
CA PRO A 257 -7.49 7.36 24.74
C PRO A 257 -8.90 6.77 24.59
N GLN A 258 -9.93 7.58 24.78
CA GLN A 258 -11.32 7.14 24.65
C GLN A 258 -11.65 6.80 23.20
N HIS A 259 -11.27 7.66 22.26
CA HIS A 259 -11.46 7.41 20.84
C HIS A 259 -10.68 6.18 20.36
N LEU A 260 -9.40 6.05 20.75
CA LEU A 260 -8.57 4.90 20.37
C LEU A 260 -9.10 3.59 20.96
N ALA A 261 -9.50 3.59 22.23
CA ALA A 261 -10.09 2.41 22.86
C ALA A 261 -11.41 2.00 22.17
N GLY A 262 -12.24 2.95 21.77
CA GLY A 262 -13.47 2.69 21.01
C GLY A 262 -13.20 2.08 19.63
N LEU A 263 -12.21 2.60 18.89
CA LEU A 263 -11.79 2.05 17.59
C LEU A 263 -11.24 0.63 17.74
N LEU A 264 -10.40 0.38 18.74
CA LEU A 264 -9.84 -0.94 19.03
C LEU A 264 -10.91 -1.96 19.43
N GLN A 265 -11.94 -1.54 20.16
CA GLN A 265 -13.11 -2.38 20.44
C GLN A 265 -13.85 -2.78 19.16
N GLY A 266 -14.04 -1.83 18.23
CA GLY A 266 -14.65 -2.08 16.93
C GLY A 266 -13.83 -3.06 16.07
N LEU A 267 -12.52 -2.83 15.99
CA LEU A 267 -11.60 -3.70 15.26
C LEU A 267 -11.56 -5.12 15.84
N ALA A 268 -11.49 -5.26 17.18
CA ALA A 268 -11.49 -6.56 17.83
C ALA A 268 -12.82 -7.32 17.64
N ALA A 269 -13.95 -6.61 17.58
CA ALA A 269 -15.26 -7.19 17.29
C ALA A 269 -15.36 -7.68 15.84
N PHE A 270 -14.89 -6.88 14.87
CA PHE A 270 -14.88 -7.25 13.46
C PHE A 270 -13.90 -8.41 13.19
N GLU A 271 -12.71 -8.39 13.78
CA GLU A 271 -11.74 -9.49 13.66
C GLU A 271 -12.34 -10.83 14.09
N LYS A 272 -13.05 -10.85 15.23
CA LYS A 272 -13.75 -12.04 15.74
C LYS A 272 -14.87 -12.48 14.80
N TYR A 273 -15.66 -11.53 14.29
CA TYR A 273 -16.69 -11.82 13.29
C TYR A 273 -16.09 -12.45 12.03
N SER A 274 -14.98 -11.90 11.51
CA SER A 274 -14.30 -12.42 10.33
C SER A 274 -13.75 -13.82 10.52
N SER A 275 -13.21 -14.17 11.70
CA SER A 275 -12.77 -15.55 11.98
C SER A 275 -13.94 -16.54 12.10
N GLU A 276 -15.06 -16.14 12.70
CA GLU A 276 -16.22 -17.02 12.88
C GLU A 276 -17.01 -17.24 11.57
N CYS A 277 -16.84 -16.36 10.58
CA CYS A 277 -17.43 -16.50 9.25
C CYS A 277 -16.71 -17.53 8.37
N GLU A 278 -15.41 -17.78 8.59
CA GLU A 278 -14.62 -18.78 7.86
C GLU A 278 -15.26 -20.18 7.93
N ASP A 279 -15.90 -20.50 9.04
CA ASP A 279 -16.56 -21.80 9.29
C ASP A 279 -17.91 -21.98 8.58
N ARG A 280 -18.57 -20.88 8.17
CA ARG A 280 -19.98 -20.92 7.74
C ARG A 280 -20.18 -20.90 6.23
N ASN A 281 -19.24 -20.35 5.46
CA ASN A 281 -19.35 -20.27 4.00
C ASN A 281 -18.01 -20.65 3.32
N PRO A 282 -17.81 -21.93 2.96
CA PRO A 282 -16.54 -22.41 2.40
C PRO A 282 -16.22 -21.84 1.00
N ALA A 283 -17.19 -21.23 0.31
CA ALA A 283 -16.96 -20.54 -0.96
C ALA A 283 -16.20 -19.20 -0.76
N ASP A 284 -16.37 -18.57 0.40
CA ASP A 284 -15.81 -17.24 0.71
C ASP A 284 -14.67 -17.31 1.75
N ALA A 285 -14.19 -18.52 2.09
CA ALA A 285 -13.18 -18.73 3.14
C ALA A 285 -11.87 -17.94 2.90
N ALA A 286 -11.42 -17.81 1.65
CA ALA A 286 -10.22 -17.03 1.32
C ALA A 286 -10.41 -15.53 1.60
N LEU A 287 -11.60 -14.99 1.28
CA LEU A 287 -11.95 -13.59 1.57
C LEU A 287 -12.00 -13.34 3.08
N HIS A 288 -12.61 -14.24 3.84
CA HIS A 288 -12.71 -14.10 5.30
C HIS A 288 -11.35 -14.24 6.00
N SER A 289 -10.48 -15.14 5.54
CA SER A 289 -9.10 -15.26 6.05
C SER A 289 -8.31 -13.98 5.78
N PHE A 290 -8.45 -13.40 4.58
CA PHE A 290 -7.85 -12.11 4.23
C PHE A 290 -8.37 -10.98 5.14
N LEU A 291 -9.69 -10.86 5.32
CA LEU A 291 -10.29 -9.84 6.17
C LEU A 291 -9.87 -9.99 7.64
N HIS A 292 -9.82 -11.21 8.15
CA HIS A 292 -9.40 -11.50 9.52
C HIS A 292 -7.95 -11.04 9.77
N ARG A 293 -7.01 -11.43 8.89
CA ARG A 293 -5.59 -11.06 9.00
C ARG A 293 -5.35 -9.56 8.83
N THR A 294 -6.01 -8.95 7.85
CA THR A 294 -5.94 -7.49 7.62
C THR A 294 -6.40 -6.75 8.87
N THR A 295 -7.52 -7.17 9.45
CA THR A 295 -8.06 -6.55 10.66
C THR A 295 -7.11 -6.73 11.84
N ALA A 296 -6.49 -7.91 12.00
CA ALA A 296 -5.53 -8.15 13.07
C ALA A 296 -4.26 -7.29 12.94
N ALA A 297 -3.75 -7.08 11.72
CA ALA A 297 -2.61 -6.20 11.48
C ALA A 297 -2.94 -4.72 11.78
N VAL A 298 -4.11 -4.25 11.37
CA VAL A 298 -4.58 -2.88 11.69
C VAL A 298 -4.81 -2.73 13.19
N ARG A 299 -5.34 -3.76 13.86
CA ARG A 299 -5.50 -3.78 15.32
C ARG A 299 -4.15 -3.58 16.00
N LEU A 300 -3.12 -4.36 15.65
CA LEU A 300 -1.80 -4.26 16.25
C LEU A 300 -1.23 -2.84 16.13
N SER A 301 -1.27 -2.25 14.92
CA SER A 301 -0.77 -0.88 14.71
C SER A 301 -1.52 0.16 15.55
N MET A 302 -2.83 -0.02 15.75
CA MET A 302 -3.64 0.84 16.62
C MET A 302 -3.40 0.57 18.11
N GLU A 303 -3.08 -0.68 18.49
CA GLU A 303 -2.68 -1.05 19.85
C GLU A 303 -1.33 -0.41 20.21
N GLU A 304 -0.35 -0.43 19.32
CA GLU A 304 0.94 0.26 19.49
C GLU A 304 0.76 1.78 19.67
N ALA A 305 -0.15 2.39 18.90
CA ALA A 305 -0.48 3.80 19.06
C ALA A 305 -1.13 4.10 20.43
N LEU A 306 -2.01 3.22 20.91
CA LEU A 306 -2.61 3.36 22.25
C LEU A 306 -1.57 3.14 23.36
N ASP A 307 -0.66 2.19 23.19
CA ASP A 307 0.43 1.96 24.15
C ASP A 307 1.33 3.19 24.29
N TYR A 308 1.67 3.84 23.17
CA TYR A 308 2.40 5.10 23.20
C TYR A 308 1.64 6.19 23.97
N VAL A 309 0.33 6.32 23.76
CA VAL A 309 -0.52 7.29 24.49
C VAL A 309 -0.56 6.97 26.00
N VAL A 310 -0.71 5.70 26.35
CA VAL A 310 -0.69 5.22 27.75
C VAL A 310 0.62 5.60 28.43
N GLN A 311 1.76 5.36 27.78
CA GLN A 311 3.08 5.70 28.31
C GLN A 311 3.27 7.22 28.45
N ALA A 312 2.85 7.98 27.43
CA ALA A 312 2.98 9.44 27.42
C ALA A 312 2.14 10.13 28.51
N GLU A 313 0.97 9.60 28.81
CA GLU A 313 0.06 10.16 29.83
C GLU A 313 0.24 9.51 31.22
N GLY A 314 1.13 8.52 31.37
CA GLY A 314 1.36 7.82 32.63
C GLY A 314 0.13 7.04 33.11
N LEU A 315 -0.69 6.53 32.19
CA LEU A 315 -1.91 5.79 32.51
C LEU A 315 -1.58 4.36 32.99
N SER A 316 -2.28 3.89 34.03
CA SER A 316 -2.13 2.51 34.50
C SER A 316 -3.15 1.58 33.83
N VAL A 317 -2.64 0.49 33.24
CA VAL A 317 -3.40 -0.52 32.48
C VAL A 317 -3.50 -1.87 33.19
N GLU A 318 -3.08 -1.97 34.46
CA GLU A 318 -3.25 -3.18 35.29
C GLU A 318 -4.70 -3.39 35.73
#